data_AF-A0A965NLH2-F1
#
_entry.id   AF-A0A965NLH2-F1
#
_cell.length_a   1.000
_cell.length_b   1.000
_cell.length_c   1.000
_cell.angle_alpha   90.00
_cell.angle_beta   90.00
_cell.angle_gamma   90.00
#
_symmetry.space_group_name_H-M   'P 1'
#
loop_
_entity.id
_entity.type
_entity.pdbx_description
1 polymer ?
#
loop_
_entity_poly.entity_id
_entity_poly.type
_entity_poly.pdbx_seq_one_letter_code
_entity_poly.pdbx_strand_id
1 'polypeptide(L)'
;MAEFRENQGAELYQRCLEYGQQLWLDHLPARSLLAVDRALYCDIPAEAAILKKWPLPYQAIAWLVSQPTEHFTGNARVHYQHLADRVRGERADIKKWRAWAAWAVVRKARPDLSSDPRHKVIEPTHREILQGLKSFGLPEEPTWWEKSIG
;
A
#
# COMPACT_ATOMS: atom_id res chain seq x y z
N MET A 1 27.07 1.59 3.21
CA MET A 1 25.80 1.96 3.88
C MET A 1 25.06 3.13 3.21
N ALA A 2 25.62 3.80 2.19
CA ALA A 2 24.95 4.88 1.45
C ALA A 2 24.11 4.39 0.24
N GLU A 3 24.45 3.26 -0.38
CA GLU A 3 23.75 2.71 -1.57
C GLU A 3 22.26 2.37 -1.34
N PHE A 4 21.85 2.03 -0.11
CA PHE A 4 20.45 1.69 0.19
C PHE A 4 19.51 2.90 0.17
N ARG A 5 20.02 4.14 0.24
CA ARG A 5 19.18 5.34 0.10
C ARG A 5 18.92 5.71 -1.36
N GLU A 6 19.81 5.29 -2.27
CA GLU A 6 19.74 5.59 -3.70
C GLU A 6 18.87 4.59 -4.47
N ASN A 7 18.80 3.34 -4.02
CA ASN A 7 18.01 2.31 -4.69
C ASN A 7 16.55 2.27 -4.19
N GLN A 8 15.80 3.38 -4.37
CA GLN A 8 14.36 3.40 -4.08
C GLN A 8 13.49 2.94 -5.27
N GLY A 9 14.12 2.46 -6.35
CA GLY A 9 13.47 2.20 -7.63
C GLY A 9 12.91 0.79 -7.82
N ALA A 10 12.96 0.31 -9.07
CA ALA A 10 12.38 -0.97 -9.48
C ALA A 10 12.97 -2.19 -8.76
N GLU A 11 14.26 -2.17 -8.43
CA GLU A 11 14.91 -3.28 -7.72
C GLU A 11 14.38 -3.41 -6.28
N LEU A 12 14.33 -2.30 -5.53
CA LEU A 12 13.76 -2.31 -4.19
C LEU A 12 12.29 -2.73 -4.20
N TYR A 13 11.53 -2.27 -5.20
CA TYR A 13 10.16 -2.71 -5.40
C TYR A 13 10.08 -4.23 -5.50
N GLN A 14 10.88 -4.84 -6.38
CA GLN A 14 10.92 -6.30 -6.53
C GLN A 14 11.28 -6.99 -5.21
N ARG A 15 12.34 -6.52 -4.54
CA ARG A 15 12.80 -7.10 -3.28
C ARG A 15 11.75 -7.02 -2.19
N CYS A 16 10.99 -5.93 -2.13
CA CYS A 16 9.89 -5.79 -1.18
C CYS A 16 8.77 -6.81 -1.45
N LEU A 17 8.44 -7.06 -2.72
CA LEU A 17 7.45 -8.09 -3.08
C LEU A 17 7.94 -9.51 -2.74
N GLU A 18 9.15 -9.85 -3.14
CA GLU A 18 9.76 -11.17 -2.88
C GLU A 18 9.90 -11.42 -1.37
N TYR A 19 10.38 -10.41 -0.64
CA TYR A 19 10.53 -10.51 0.82
C TYR A 19 9.18 -10.57 1.52
N GLY A 20 8.18 -9.80 1.06
CA GLY A 20 6.81 -9.90 1.56
C GLY A 20 6.23 -11.30 1.37
N GLN A 21 6.45 -11.91 0.21
CA GLN A 21 6.05 -13.30 -0.05
C GLN A 21 6.77 -14.29 0.88
N GLN A 22 8.09 -14.16 1.07
CA GLN A 22 8.83 -15.04 1.98
C GLN A 22 8.31 -14.92 3.42
N LEU A 23 8.11 -13.70 3.92
CA LEU A 23 7.55 -13.46 5.25
C LEU A 23 6.16 -14.09 5.42
N TRP A 24 5.35 -14.12 4.36
CA TRP A 24 4.06 -14.80 4.39
C TRP A 24 4.24 -16.31 4.56
N LEU A 25 5.14 -16.93 3.78
CA LEU A 25 5.46 -18.36 3.86
C LEU A 25 6.05 -18.73 5.23
N ASP A 26 6.75 -17.80 5.88
CA ASP A 26 7.31 -17.96 7.22
C ASP A 26 6.29 -17.67 8.34
N HIS A 27 4.99 -17.56 8.02
CA HIS A 27 3.89 -17.28 8.96
C HIS A 27 4.02 -15.92 9.70
N LEU A 28 4.57 -14.91 9.04
CA LEU A 28 4.73 -13.54 9.56
C LEU A 28 3.86 -12.53 8.77
N PRO A 29 2.52 -12.64 8.80
CA PRO A 29 1.65 -11.87 7.90
C PRO A 29 1.67 -10.36 8.15
N ALA A 30 1.78 -9.90 9.41
CA ALA A 30 1.91 -8.48 9.70
C ALA A 30 3.20 -7.89 9.09
N ARG A 31 4.32 -8.62 9.13
CA ARG A 31 5.58 -8.18 8.53
C ARG A 31 5.53 -8.27 7.01
N SER A 32 4.86 -9.29 6.46
CA SER A 32 4.60 -9.40 5.02
C SER A 32 3.87 -8.17 4.50
N LEU A 33 2.81 -7.72 5.19
CA LEU A 33 2.09 -6.50 4.83
C LEU A 33 2.99 -5.26 4.85
N LEU A 34 3.83 -5.10 5.88
CA LEU A 34 4.78 -3.97 5.96
C LEU A 34 5.80 -3.96 4.82
N ALA A 35 6.27 -5.14 4.37
CA ALA A 35 7.15 -5.23 3.21
C ALA A 35 6.41 -4.81 1.93
N VAL A 36 5.17 -5.24 1.76
CA VAL A 36 4.33 -4.85 0.61
C VAL A 36 3.99 -3.35 0.64
N ASP A 37 3.73 -2.78 1.80
CA ASP A 37 3.56 -1.32 1.97
C ASP A 37 4.81 -0.56 1.55
N ARG A 38 6.00 -1.09 1.86
CA ARG A 38 7.25 -0.48 1.41
C ARG A 38 7.37 -0.49 -0.11
N ALA A 39 6.94 -1.57 -0.77
CA ALA A 39 6.88 -1.66 -2.23
C ALA A 39 6.01 -0.55 -2.82
N LEU A 40 4.84 -0.29 -2.20
CA LEU A 40 3.91 0.75 -2.64
C LEU A 40 4.55 2.16 -2.65
N TYR A 41 5.58 2.43 -1.83
CA TYR A 41 6.26 3.73 -1.78
C TYR A 41 7.56 3.82 -2.57
N CYS A 42 7.90 2.79 -3.34
CA CYS A 42 9.05 2.85 -4.22
C CYS A 42 8.86 3.90 -5.33
N ASP A 43 9.97 4.46 -5.80
CA ASP A 43 10.04 5.43 -6.88
C ASP A 43 10.36 4.74 -8.21
N ILE A 44 9.31 4.17 -8.80
CA ILE A 44 9.44 3.32 -9.98
C ILE A 44 9.02 4.16 -11.20
N PRO A 45 9.88 4.27 -12.24
CA PRO A 45 9.48 4.87 -13.50
C PRO A 45 8.27 4.15 -14.10
N ALA A 46 7.36 4.88 -14.76
CA ALA A 46 6.13 4.31 -15.31
C ALA A 46 6.40 3.22 -16.37
N GLU A 47 7.53 3.33 -17.07
CA GLU A 47 7.96 2.44 -18.15
C GLU A 47 8.71 1.20 -17.64
N ALA A 48 8.97 1.11 -16.33
CA ALA A 48 9.75 0.03 -15.76
C ALA A 48 9.09 -1.33 -16.07
N ALA A 49 9.84 -2.23 -16.70
CA ALA A 49 9.34 -3.52 -17.14
C ALA A 49 8.73 -4.36 -16.01
N ILE A 50 9.19 -4.14 -14.77
CA ILE A 50 8.64 -4.81 -13.59
C ILE A 50 7.16 -4.53 -13.37
N LEU A 51 6.66 -3.33 -13.72
CA LEU A 51 5.26 -2.98 -13.54
C LEU A 51 4.32 -3.71 -14.51
N LYS A 52 4.84 -4.18 -15.65
CA LYS A 52 4.11 -5.04 -16.59
C LYS A 52 3.94 -6.46 -16.03
N LYS A 53 4.92 -6.93 -15.26
CA LYS A 53 4.88 -8.25 -14.60
C LYS A 53 4.10 -8.19 -13.29
N TRP A 54 4.35 -7.15 -12.50
CA TRP A 54 3.84 -6.96 -11.15
C TRP A 54 3.33 -5.52 -10.97
N PRO A 55 2.03 -5.27 -11.22
CA PRO A 55 1.38 -3.99 -10.93
C PRO A 55 1.53 -3.59 -9.47
N LEU A 56 1.36 -2.31 -9.14
CA LEU A 56 1.42 -1.85 -7.74
C LEU A 56 0.51 -2.70 -6.84
N PRO A 57 0.92 -2.97 -5.59
CA PRO A 57 0.46 -4.15 -4.86
C PRO A 57 -0.89 -4.01 -4.17
N TYR A 58 -1.81 -3.22 -4.70
CA TYR A 58 -3.15 -3.05 -4.10
C TYR A 58 -3.92 -4.38 -3.99
N GLN A 59 -3.87 -5.21 -5.04
CA GLN A 59 -4.49 -6.54 -5.00
C GLN A 59 -3.78 -7.48 -4.02
N ALA A 60 -2.45 -7.37 -3.88
CA ALA A 60 -1.71 -8.15 -2.90
C ALA A 60 -2.09 -7.75 -1.47
N ILE A 61 -2.23 -6.45 -1.20
CA ILE A 61 -2.74 -5.93 0.08
C ILE A 61 -4.15 -6.48 0.35
N ALA A 62 -5.07 -6.41 -0.62
CA ALA A 62 -6.43 -6.93 -0.51
C ALA A 62 -6.43 -8.44 -0.16
N TRP A 63 -5.60 -9.21 -0.85
CA TRP A 63 -5.47 -10.64 -0.61
C TRP A 63 -4.89 -10.91 0.78
N LEU A 64 -3.79 -10.27 1.15
CA LEU A 64 -3.12 -10.45 2.45
C LEU A 64 -4.10 -10.22 3.61
N VAL A 65 -4.79 -9.08 3.64
CA VAL A 65 -5.66 -8.72 4.78
C VAL A 65 -6.97 -9.53 4.83
N SER A 66 -7.37 -10.14 3.70
CA SER A 66 -8.57 -10.99 3.63
C SER A 66 -8.30 -12.43 4.08
N GLN A 67 -7.04 -12.84 4.23
CA GLN A 67 -6.73 -14.20 4.66
C GLN A 67 -7.18 -14.44 6.12
N PRO A 68 -7.74 -15.62 6.42
CA PRO A 68 -8.12 -15.99 7.78
C PRO A 68 -6.87 -16.34 8.59
N THR A 69 -6.25 -15.34 9.21
CA THR A 69 -5.09 -15.54 10.10
C THR A 69 -5.21 -14.70 11.36
N GLU A 70 -4.93 -15.33 12.50
CA GLU A 70 -4.87 -14.67 13.81
C GLU A 70 -3.55 -13.92 14.03
N HIS A 71 -2.58 -14.10 13.13
CA HIS A 71 -1.24 -13.50 13.26
C HIS A 71 -1.15 -12.08 12.69
N PHE A 72 -2.24 -11.53 12.16
CA PHE A 72 -2.31 -10.08 11.93
C PHE A 72 -2.42 -9.37 13.27
N THR A 73 -1.27 -8.92 13.79
CA THR A 73 -1.23 -8.11 14.99
C THR A 73 -1.69 -6.69 14.66
N GLY A 74 -2.96 -6.40 14.91
CA GLY A 74 -3.51 -5.03 14.87
C GLY A 74 -4.55 -4.79 13.77
N ASN A 75 -5.06 -3.55 13.76
CA ASN A 75 -6.12 -3.13 12.85
C ASN A 75 -5.51 -2.46 11.61
N ALA A 76 -5.51 -3.16 10.47
CA ALA A 76 -4.95 -2.67 9.21
C ALA A 76 -5.62 -1.37 8.71
N ARG A 77 -6.91 -1.16 9.00
CA ARG A 77 -7.61 0.09 8.64
C ARG A 77 -6.98 1.27 9.40
N VAL A 78 -6.76 1.12 10.70
CA VAL A 78 -6.16 2.14 11.56
C VAL A 78 -4.69 2.39 11.20
N HIS A 79 -3.96 1.32 10.86
CA HIS A 79 -2.58 1.44 10.35
C HIS A 79 -2.49 2.41 9.18
N TYR A 80 -3.31 2.24 8.14
CA TYR A 80 -3.26 3.12 6.97
C TYR A 80 -3.77 4.54 7.25
N GLN A 81 -4.74 4.71 8.17
CA GLN A 81 -5.16 6.06 8.63
C GLN A 81 -3.99 6.82 9.23
N HIS A 82 -3.26 6.21 10.18
CA HIS A 82 -2.08 6.84 10.77
C HIS A 82 -0.95 7.03 9.76
N LEU A 83 -0.78 6.08 8.83
CA LEU A 83 0.25 6.16 7.81
C LEU A 83 0.03 7.39 6.92
N ALA A 84 -1.20 7.61 6.45
CA ALA A 84 -1.56 8.75 5.62
C ALA A 84 -1.27 10.11 6.28
N ASP A 85 -1.50 10.23 7.59
CA ASP A 85 -1.23 11.45 8.36
C ASP A 85 0.25 11.69 8.67
N ARG A 86 1.06 10.63 8.70
CA ARG A 86 2.49 10.68 9.06
C ARG A 86 3.42 10.86 7.88
N VAL A 87 2.94 10.73 6.64
CA VAL A 87 3.77 10.91 5.45
C VAL A 87 4.35 12.34 5.41
N ARG A 88 5.67 12.46 5.25
CA ARG A 88 6.40 13.73 5.12
C ARG A 88 7.52 13.59 4.09
N GLY A 89 8.04 14.73 3.65
CA GLY A 89 9.22 14.82 2.78
C GLY A 89 8.92 14.62 1.29
N GLU A 90 9.92 14.15 0.55
CA GLU A 90 9.81 13.98 -0.90
C GLU A 90 8.71 12.98 -1.28
N ARG A 91 7.94 13.32 -2.32
CA ARG A 91 6.79 12.52 -2.80
C ARG A 91 5.72 12.32 -1.72
N ALA A 92 5.59 13.24 -0.77
CA ALA A 92 4.61 13.14 0.31
C ALA A 92 3.17 13.04 -0.20
N ASP A 93 2.80 13.79 -1.24
CA ASP A 93 1.44 13.75 -1.79
C ASP A 93 1.07 12.36 -2.32
N ILE A 94 1.90 11.76 -3.18
CA ILE A 94 1.62 10.42 -3.69
C ILE A 94 1.67 9.36 -2.58
N LYS A 95 2.61 9.44 -1.64
CA LYS A 95 2.68 8.51 -0.51
C LYS A 95 1.42 8.60 0.37
N LYS A 96 0.89 9.81 0.60
CA LYS A 96 -0.38 10.03 1.31
C LYS A 96 -1.55 9.42 0.52
N TRP A 97 -1.66 9.67 -0.78
CA TRP A 97 -2.74 9.12 -1.59
C TRP A 97 -2.69 7.61 -1.71
N ARG A 98 -1.49 7.02 -1.82
CA ARG A 98 -1.27 5.58 -1.76
C ARG A 98 -1.65 4.97 -0.41
N ALA A 99 -1.38 5.65 0.70
CA ALA A 99 -1.87 5.23 2.02
C ALA A 99 -3.40 5.21 2.08
N TRP A 100 -4.05 6.25 1.58
CA TRP A 100 -5.52 6.29 1.49
C TRP A 100 -6.10 5.25 0.54
N ALA A 101 -5.42 4.98 -0.57
CA ALA A 101 -5.80 3.94 -1.52
C ALA A 101 -5.74 2.55 -0.87
N ALA A 102 -4.66 2.23 -0.14
CA ALA A 102 -4.53 1.00 0.62
C ALA A 102 -5.57 0.91 1.76
N TRP A 103 -5.87 2.03 2.44
CA TRP A 103 -6.95 2.09 3.42
C TRP A 103 -8.31 1.70 2.82
N ALA A 104 -8.65 2.21 1.63
CA ALA A 104 -9.90 1.88 0.94
C ALA A 104 -9.95 0.39 0.57
N VAL A 105 -8.82 -0.18 0.12
CA VAL A 105 -8.67 -1.61 -0.13
C VAL A 105 -8.93 -2.43 1.12
N VAL A 106 -8.31 -2.08 2.25
CA VAL A 106 -8.55 -2.78 3.52
C VAL A 106 -10.00 -2.69 3.93
N ARG A 107 -10.62 -1.51 3.83
CA ARG A 107 -12.04 -1.34 4.17
C ARG A 107 -12.96 -2.23 3.34
N LYS A 108 -12.62 -2.46 2.08
CA LYS A 108 -13.37 -3.37 1.20
C LYS A 108 -13.14 -4.83 1.58
N ALA A 109 -11.88 -5.22 1.78
CA ALA A 109 -11.48 -6.60 2.05
C ALA A 109 -11.85 -7.06 3.47
N ARG A 110 -11.90 -6.13 4.44
CA ARG A 110 -12.15 -6.35 5.87
C ARG A 110 -13.12 -5.30 6.42
N PRO A 111 -14.40 -5.35 6.04
CA PRO A 111 -15.41 -4.40 6.50
C PRO A 111 -15.70 -4.48 8.01
N ASP A 112 -15.28 -5.58 8.66
CA ASP A 112 -15.36 -5.82 10.10
C ASP A 112 -14.40 -4.94 10.92
N LEU A 113 -13.33 -4.40 10.31
CA LEU A 113 -12.37 -3.55 11.00
C LEU A 113 -12.94 -2.16 11.31
N SER A 114 -13.04 -1.84 12.60
CA SER A 114 -13.48 -0.54 13.10
C SER A 114 -12.46 0.57 12.79
N SER A 115 -12.94 1.81 12.72
CA SER A 115 -12.06 2.99 12.71
C SER A 115 -11.43 3.21 14.09
N ASP A 116 -10.34 3.97 14.17
CA ASP A 116 -9.84 4.45 15.47
C ASP A 116 -10.83 5.46 16.08
N PRO A 117 -11.44 5.19 17.24
CA PRO A 117 -12.38 6.12 17.88
C PRO A 117 -11.71 7.39 18.42
N ARG A 118 -10.39 7.38 18.61
CA ARG A 118 -9.61 8.50 19.17
C ARG A 118 -8.99 9.38 18.09
N HIS A 119 -8.88 8.88 16.86
CA HIS A 119 -8.29 9.61 15.74
C HIS A 119 -9.38 10.12 14.80
N LYS A 120 -9.72 11.41 14.92
CA LYS A 120 -10.64 12.09 14.00
C LYS A 120 -9.93 12.40 12.68
N VAL A 121 -9.76 11.42 11.80
CA VAL A 121 -9.36 11.69 10.41
C VAL A 121 -10.59 11.92 9.54
N ILE A 122 -10.52 12.91 8.67
CA ILE A 122 -11.48 13.04 7.57
C ILE A 122 -11.10 12.00 6.51
N GLU A 123 -11.81 10.88 6.49
CA GLU A 123 -11.62 9.82 5.51
C GLU A 123 -12.00 10.34 4.11
N PRO A 124 -11.09 10.29 3.11
CA PRO A 124 -11.42 10.73 1.76
C PRO A 124 -12.38 9.74 1.09
N THR A 125 -13.21 10.27 0.20
CA THR A 125 -14.05 9.50 -0.70
C THR A 125 -13.21 8.74 -1.72
N HIS A 126 -13.76 7.67 -2.31
CA HIS A 126 -13.11 6.97 -3.42
C HIS A 126 -12.78 7.91 -4.60
N ARG A 127 -13.64 8.92 -4.85
CA ARG A 127 -13.41 9.92 -5.90
C ARG A 127 -12.18 10.78 -5.61
N GLU A 128 -12.01 11.22 -4.37
CA GLU A 128 -10.84 12.02 -3.95
C GLU A 128 -9.55 11.20 -4.02
N ILE A 129 -9.60 9.93 -3.57
CA ILE A 129 -8.47 9.01 -3.70
C ILE A 129 -8.08 8.85 -5.17
N LEU A 130 -9.06 8.55 -6.04
CA LEU A 130 -8.83 8.38 -7.47
C LEU A 130 -8.20 9.62 -8.10
N GLN A 131 -8.70 10.81 -7.74
CA GLN A 131 -8.14 12.07 -8.22
C GLN A 131 -6.71 12.27 -7.75
N GLY A 132 -6.41 11.97 -6.47
CA GLY A 132 -5.05 12.00 -5.94
C GLY A 132 -4.10 11.06 -6.66
N LEU A 133 -4.52 9.82 -6.93
CA LEU A 133 -3.72 8.87 -7.71
C LEU A 133 -3.50 9.33 -9.15
N LYS A 134 -4.51 9.92 -9.80
CA LYS A 134 -4.37 10.49 -11.15
C LYS A 134 -3.42 11.69 -11.20
N SER A 135 -3.44 12.53 -10.17
CA SER A 135 -2.63 13.75 -10.13
C SER A 135 -1.16 13.52 -9.77
N PHE A 136 -0.87 12.53 -8.92
CA PHE A 136 0.48 12.34 -8.36
C PHE A 136 1.09 10.95 -8.62
N GLY A 137 0.30 9.99 -9.08
CA GLY A 137 0.70 8.60 -9.25
C GLY A 137 1.14 8.23 -10.65
N LEU A 138 1.25 6.92 -10.91
CA LEU A 138 1.56 6.42 -12.24
C LEU A 138 0.31 6.44 -13.14
N PRO A 139 0.45 6.55 -14.47
CA PRO A 139 -0.69 6.60 -15.38
C PRO A 139 -1.69 5.43 -15.22
N GLU A 140 -1.19 4.21 -14.98
CA GLU A 140 -1.99 2.99 -14.82
C GLU A 140 -2.42 2.72 -13.36
N GLU A 141 -1.87 3.48 -12.40
CA GLU A 141 -2.11 3.27 -10.97
C GLU A 141 -3.59 3.39 -10.56
N PRO A 142 -4.36 4.38 -11.04
CA PRO A 142 -5.80 4.45 -10.81
C PRO A 142 -6.53 3.17 -11.20
N THR A 143 -6.22 2.62 -12.38
CA THR A 143 -6.84 1.39 -12.90
C THR A 143 -6.50 0.18 -12.03
N TRP A 144 -5.25 0.07 -11.57
CA TRP A 144 -4.85 -1.01 -10.67
C TRP A 144 -5.55 -0.94 -9.31
N TRP A 145 -5.73 0.27 -8.80
CA TRP A 145 -6.45 0.49 -7.55
C TRP A 145 -7.95 0.21 -7.68
N GLU A 146 -8.64 0.71 -8.72
CA GLU A 146 -10.07 0.46 -8.94
C GLU A 146 -10.37 -1.05 -8.99
N LYS A 147 -9.56 -1.83 -9.72
CA LYS A 147 -9.67 -3.30 -9.77
C LYS A 147 -9.58 -3.99 -8.40
N SER A 148 -8.91 -3.38 -7.42
CA SER A 148 -8.74 -3.94 -6.08
C SER A 148 -9.91 -3.66 -5.13
N ILE A 149 -10.76 -2.69 -5.46
CA ILE A 149 -11.93 -2.33 -4.64
C ILE A 149 -13.28 -2.76 -5.25
N GLY A 150 -13.27 -3.25 -6.49
CA GLY A 150 -14.43 -3.80 -7.21
C GLY A 150 -15.04 -2.78 -8.16
#